data_AF-A0A1M5H3R7-F1
#
_entry.id   AF-A0A1M5H3R7-F1
#
_cell.length_a   1.000
_cell.length_b   1.000
_cell.length_c   1.000
_cell.angle_alpha   90.00
_cell.angle_beta   90.00
_cell.angle_gamma   90.00
#
_symmetry.space_group_name_H-M   'P 1'
#
loop_
_entity.id
_entity.type
_entity.pdbx_description
1 polymer ?
#
loop_
_entity_poly.entity_id
_entity_poly.type
_entity_poly.pdbx_seq_one_letter_code
_entity_poly.pdbx_strand_id
1 'polypeptide(L)'
;MKQQITAIIEKVTIDKTTLELVEPADIALEFSAIDTGGGFRDPILDFAYELVLVNATMTEETTHHIVLDIREPDDRKNRLSIAYDGILKQKSGEPLAGIGRLQDGKVTPEVVKFIMRCLR
;
A
#
# COMPACT_ATOMS: atom_id res chain seq x y z
N MET A 1 -9.40 9.59 15.03
CA MET A 1 -8.24 8.70 15.25
C MET A 1 -7.28 8.85 14.08
N LYS A 2 -5.98 8.92 14.33
CA LYS A 2 -4.93 8.94 13.31
C LYS A 2 -3.81 8.00 13.77
N GLN A 3 -3.39 7.09 12.91
CA GLN A 3 -2.40 6.06 13.23
C GLN A 3 -1.42 5.90 12.07
N GLN A 4 -0.16 5.70 12.40
CA GLN A 4 0.89 5.39 11.44
C GLN A 4 1.43 3.99 11.74
N ILE A 5 1.50 3.16 10.71
CA ILE A 5 2.01 1.80 10.80
C ILE A 5 2.89 1.50 9.60
N THR A 6 3.71 0.46 9.73
CA THR A 6 4.46 -0.12 8.62
C THR A 6 3.92 -1.50 8.27
N ALA A 7 4.05 -1.86 7.00
CA ALA A 7 3.84 -3.21 6.49
C ALA A 7 4.93 -3.53 5.47
N ILE A 8 4.98 -4.77 5.01
CA ILE A 8 5.96 -5.23 4.02
C ILE A 8 5.23 -5.54 2.71
N ILE A 9 5.67 -4.93 1.62
CA ILE A 9 5.26 -5.27 0.25
C ILE A 9 6.02 -6.54 -0.15
N GLU A 10 5.28 -7.62 -0.40
CA GLU A 10 5.85 -8.88 -0.91
C GLU A 10 5.71 -8.99 -2.43
N LYS A 11 4.71 -8.32 -3.00
CA LYS A 11 4.43 -8.37 -4.43
C LYS A 11 3.76 -7.08 -4.88
N VAL A 12 4.14 -6.64 -6.07
CA VAL A 12 3.51 -5.51 -6.76
C VAL A 12 3.05 -5.98 -8.14
N THR A 13 1.85 -5.56 -8.54
CA THR A 13 1.33 -5.75 -9.89
C THR A 13 0.89 -4.40 -10.44
N ILE A 14 1.44 -4.02 -11.60
CA ILE A 14 1.16 -2.75 -12.28
C ILE A 14 0.61 -3.08 -13.66
N ASP A 15 -0.59 -2.58 -13.97
CA ASP A 15 -1.28 -2.81 -15.25
C ASP A 15 -1.32 -4.29 -15.67
N LYS A 16 -1.63 -5.16 -14.69
CA LYS A 16 -1.68 -6.64 -14.82
C LYS A 16 -0.32 -7.31 -14.97
N THR A 17 0.78 -6.57 -14.94
CA THR A 17 2.15 -7.11 -14.95
C THR A 17 2.66 -7.17 -13.52
N THR A 18 2.91 -8.38 -13.01
CA THR A 18 3.60 -8.54 -11.73
C THR A 18 5.07 -8.20 -11.92
N LEU A 19 5.59 -7.28 -11.11
CA LEU A 19 7.01 -6.94 -11.13
C LEU A 19 7.74 -7.71 -10.02
N GLU A 20 8.95 -8.14 -10.34
CA GLU A 20 9.84 -8.81 -9.40
C GLU A 20 10.61 -7.76 -8.57
N LEU A 21 10.45 -7.84 -7.25
CA LEU A 21 11.19 -7.03 -6.30
C LEU A 21 12.56 -7.66 -6.04
N VAL A 22 13.61 -6.84 -5.94
CA VAL A 22 14.94 -7.32 -5.52
C VAL A 22 14.87 -7.88 -4.08
N GLU A 23 14.14 -7.20 -3.22
CA GLU A 23 13.86 -7.60 -1.85
C GLU A 23 12.48 -7.09 -1.42
N PRO A 24 11.85 -7.70 -0.40
CA PRO A 24 10.64 -7.14 0.20
C PRO A 24 10.90 -5.72 0.70
N ALA A 25 9.93 -4.83 0.49
CA ALA A 25 10.08 -3.41 0.80
C ALA A 25 9.08 -2.96 1.86
N ASP A 26 9.45 -1.97 2.66
CA ASP A 26 8.53 -1.35 3.61
C ASP A 26 7.51 -0.47 2.89
N ILE A 27 6.29 -0.44 3.42
CA ILE A 27 5.27 0.54 3.08
C ILE A 27 4.83 1.29 4.34
N ALA A 28 4.87 2.61 4.27
CA ALA A 28 4.31 3.46 5.30
C ALA A 28 2.81 3.63 5.05
N LEU A 29 2.01 3.33 6.06
CA LEU A 29 0.56 3.45 6.03
C LEU A 29 0.10 4.46 7.08
N GLU A 30 -0.77 5.37 6.69
CA GLU A 30 -1.42 6.33 7.56
C GLU A 30 -2.94 6.13 7.50
N PHE A 31 -3.51 5.62 8.60
CA PHE A 31 -4.94 5.43 8.73
C PHE A 31 -5.57 6.55 9.53
N SER A 32 -6.65 7.12 9.02
CA SER A 32 -7.46 8.11 9.73
C SER A 32 -8.95 7.82 9.60
N ALA A 33 -9.69 8.04 10.69
CA ALA A 33 -11.13 7.86 10.73
C ALA A 33 -11.75 8.60 11.92
N ILE A 34 -13.06 8.82 11.87
CA ILE A 34 -13.87 9.24 13.02
C ILE A 34 -14.31 7.99 13.76
N ASP A 35 -13.84 7.83 15.00
CA ASP A 35 -14.30 6.75 15.88
C ASP A 35 -15.64 7.15 16.50
N THR A 36 -16.65 6.31 16.33
CA THR A 36 -18.01 6.53 16.83
C THR A 36 -18.38 5.62 18.00
N GLY A 37 -17.45 4.78 18.48
CA GLY A 37 -17.70 3.78 19.53
C GLY A 37 -18.45 2.53 19.05
N GLY A 38 -19.10 2.59 17.88
CA GLY A 38 -19.71 1.44 17.19
C GLY A 38 -19.01 1.05 15.88
N GLY A 39 -17.93 1.75 15.51
CA GLY A 39 -17.19 1.56 14.26
C GLY A 39 -16.48 2.84 13.80
N PHE A 40 -15.90 2.77 12.60
CA PHE A 40 -15.19 3.87 11.96
C PHE A 40 -16.07 4.53 10.91
N ARG A 41 -16.19 5.86 10.98
CA ARG A 41 -16.83 6.69 9.97
C ARG A 41 -15.77 7.44 9.16
N ASP A 42 -16.02 7.57 7.87
CA ASP A 42 -15.16 8.26 6.90
C ASP A 42 -13.69 7.77 6.94
N PRO A 43 -13.44 6.45 6.84
CA PRO A 43 -12.09 5.90 6.90
C PRO A 43 -11.27 6.27 5.66
N ILE A 44 -10.04 6.70 5.89
CA ILE A 44 -9.04 7.03 4.87
C ILE A 44 -7.76 6.25 5.20
N LEU A 45 -7.14 5.68 4.17
CA LEU A 45 -5.81 5.08 4.24
C LEU A 45 -4.91 5.75 3.21
N ASP A 46 -3.97 6.55 3.67
CA ASP A 46 -2.88 7.11 2.88
C ASP A 46 -1.66 6.19 2.97
N PHE A 47 -0.88 6.09 1.91
CA PHE A 47 0.33 5.26 1.93
C PHE A 47 1.39 5.69 0.93
N ALA A 48 2.64 5.38 1.27
CA ALA A 48 3.81 5.67 0.45
C ALA A 48 4.84 4.55 0.55
N TYR A 49 5.54 4.29 -0.54
CA TYR A 49 6.54 3.23 -0.63
C TYR A 49 7.58 3.50 -1.71
N GLU A 50 8.72 2.81 -1.60
CA GLU A 50 9.80 2.79 -2.59
C GLU A 50 10.19 1.34 -2.87
N LEU A 51 10.34 0.98 -4.15
CA LEU A 51 10.62 -0.39 -4.59
C LEU A 51 11.89 -0.44 -5.44
N VAL A 52 12.76 -1.39 -5.13
CA VAL A 52 13.88 -1.75 -5.99
C VAL A 52 13.47 -2.95 -6.84
N LEU A 53 13.45 -2.78 -8.16
CA LEU A 53 12.93 -3.76 -9.12
C LEU A 53 14.06 -4.45 -9.86
N VAL A 54 13.91 -5.75 -10.15
CA VAL A 54 14.96 -6.54 -10.81
C VAL A 54 15.22 -6.09 -12.25
N ASN A 55 14.18 -5.73 -13.02
CA ASN A 55 14.29 -5.35 -14.44
C ASN A 55 13.08 -4.54 -14.94
N ALA A 56 12.85 -3.33 -14.43
CA ALA A 56 11.75 -2.50 -14.93
C ALA A 56 12.16 -1.04 -15.08
N THR A 57 11.99 -0.53 -16.31
CA THR A 57 11.85 0.90 -16.60
C THR A 57 10.35 1.15 -16.80
N MET A 58 9.71 1.80 -15.83
CA MET A 58 8.35 2.30 -16.00
C MET A 58 8.38 3.67 -16.66
N THR A 59 7.41 3.93 -17.52
CA THR A 59 7.20 5.28 -18.07
C THR A 59 6.67 6.18 -16.96
N GLU A 60 7.43 7.23 -16.65
CA GLU A 60 6.99 8.28 -15.73
C GLU A 60 5.72 8.96 -16.29
N GLU A 61 4.86 9.44 -15.39
CA GLU A 61 3.76 10.39 -15.68
C GLU A 61 2.41 9.84 -16.18
N THR A 62 2.22 8.53 -16.29
CA THR A 62 0.88 7.94 -16.52
C THR A 62 0.21 7.45 -15.24
N THR A 63 -1.12 7.47 -15.21
CA THR A 63 -1.88 6.79 -14.16
C THR A 63 -1.89 5.29 -14.46
N HIS A 64 -1.48 4.49 -13.49
CA HIS A 64 -1.44 3.04 -13.56
C HIS A 64 -2.44 2.43 -12.58
N HIS A 65 -2.90 1.21 -12.88
CA HIS A 65 -3.60 0.39 -11.90
C HIS A 65 -2.58 -0.43 -11.12
N ILE A 66 -2.45 -0.17 -9.82
CA ILE A 66 -1.46 -0.81 -8.94
C ILE A 66 -2.17 -1.69 -7.92
N VAL A 67 -1.67 -2.91 -7.77
CA VAL A 67 -2.06 -3.85 -6.71
C VAL A 67 -0.81 -4.17 -5.90
N LEU A 68 -0.87 -3.93 -4.59
CA LEU A 68 0.19 -4.25 -3.63
C LEU A 68 -0.29 -5.37 -2.73
N ASP A 69 0.43 -6.49 -2.70
CA ASP A 69 0.23 -7.51 -1.69
C ASP A 69 1.17 -7.21 -0.54
N ILE A 70 0.59 -6.81 0.58
CA ILE A 70 1.29 -6.40 1.79
C ILE A 70 1.05 -7.41 2.90
N ARG A 71 2.01 -7.50 3.82
CA ARG A 71 1.89 -8.29 5.04
C ARG A 71 2.32 -7.51 6.25
N GLU A 72 1.89 -7.98 7.42
CA GLU A 72 2.39 -7.48 8.69
C GLU A 72 3.91 -7.77 8.82
N PRO A 73 4.70 -6.85 9.41
CA PRO A 73 6.14 -7.04 9.58
C PRO A 73 6.48 -8.32 10.36
N ASP A 74 5.76 -8.55 11.46
CA ASP A 74 6.03 -9.63 12.43
C ASP A 74 5.20 -10.91 12.21
N ASP A 75 4.06 -10.84 11.49
CA ASP A 75 3.22 -12.00 11.15
C ASP A 75 3.11 -12.22 9.64
N ARG A 76 3.83 -13.23 9.13
CA ARG A 76 3.79 -13.63 7.71
C ARG A 76 2.43 -14.15 7.22
N LYS A 77 1.51 -14.47 8.13
CA LYS A 77 0.17 -14.98 7.80
C LYS A 77 -0.85 -13.86 7.62
N ASN A 78 -0.63 -12.70 8.23
CA ASN A 78 -1.54 -11.57 8.10
C ASN A 78 -1.18 -10.78 6.85
N ARG A 79 -2.03 -10.89 5.82
CA ARG A 79 -1.80 -10.33 4.49
C ARG A 79 -3.01 -9.53 4.02
N LEU A 80 -2.78 -8.56 3.16
CA LEU A 80 -3.80 -7.73 2.54
C LEU A 80 -3.37 -7.37 1.13
N SER A 81 -4.30 -7.43 0.18
CA SER A 81 -4.09 -6.86 -1.15
C SER A 81 -4.80 -5.51 -1.23
N ILE A 82 -4.04 -4.44 -1.52
CA ILE A 82 -4.58 -3.11 -1.76
C ILE A 82 -4.47 -2.76 -3.24
N ALA A 83 -5.57 -2.31 -3.82
CA ALA A 83 -5.63 -1.89 -5.22
C ALA A 83 -6.00 -0.41 -5.32
N TYR A 84 -5.26 0.34 -6.13
CA TYR A 84 -5.51 1.76 -6.36
C TYR A 84 -5.00 2.20 -7.73
N ASP A 85 -5.56 3.30 -8.21
CA ASP A 85 -5.07 3.96 -9.43
C ASP A 85 -4.20 5.14 -8.99
N GLY A 86 -2.98 5.23 -9.52
CA GLY A 86 -2.01 6.23 -9.08
C GLY A 86 -0.88 6.45 -10.08
N ILE A 87 -0.12 7.52 -9.85
CA ILE A 87 1.06 7.86 -10.65
C ILE A 87 2.28 7.32 -9.92
N LEU A 88 3.15 6.64 -10.67
CA LEU A 88 4.43 6.15 -10.19
C LEU A 88 5.55 7.07 -10.66
N LYS A 89 6.60 7.20 -9.85
CA LYS A 89 7.80 7.99 -10.18
C LYS A 89 9.00 7.06 -10.18
N GLN A 90 9.77 7.05 -11.26
CA GLN A 90 10.98 6.23 -11.35
C GLN A 90 12.00 6.92 -12.25
N LYS A 91 12.95 7.63 -11.64
CA LYS A 91 14.08 8.15 -12.40
C LYS A 91 15.05 7.02 -12.71
N SER A 92 15.82 7.18 -13.79
CA SER A 92 16.83 6.19 -14.20
C SER A 92 17.79 5.86 -13.05
N GLY A 93 17.77 4.62 -12.59
CA GLY A 93 18.62 4.14 -11.50
C GLY A 93 18.13 4.46 -10.08
N GLU A 94 16.98 5.12 -9.93
CA GLU A 94 16.32 5.33 -8.64
C GLU A 94 15.23 4.27 -8.38
N PRO A 95 14.90 3.99 -7.11
CA PRO A 95 13.76 3.17 -6.75
C PRO A 95 12.45 3.70 -7.35
N LEU A 96 11.54 2.79 -7.68
CA LEU A 96 10.16 3.13 -8.06
C LEU A 96 9.43 3.61 -6.82
N ALA A 97 8.99 4.87 -6.80
CA ALA A 97 8.22 5.45 -5.71
C ALA A 97 6.73 5.56 -6.08
N GLY A 98 5.87 5.20 -5.12
CA GLY A 98 4.42 5.31 -5.26
C GLY A 98 3.78 5.98 -4.04
N ILE A 99 2.76 6.80 -4.29
CA ILE A 99 1.89 7.37 -3.27
C ILE A 99 0.45 6.99 -3.63
N GLY A 100 -0.30 6.49 -2.66
CA GLY A 100 -1.67 6.07 -2.87
C GLY A 100 -2.59 6.47 -1.72
N ARG A 101 -3.89 6.47 -2.01
CA ARG A 101 -4.97 6.76 -1.07
C ARG A 101 -6.16 5.86 -1.34
N LEU A 102 -6.69 5.22 -0.29
CA LEU A 102 -8.02 4.63 -0.27
C LEU A 102 -8.96 5.52 0.55
N GLN A 103 -10.11 5.86 -0.02
CA GLN A 103 -11.20 6.61 0.61
C GLN A 103 -12.55 6.22 -0.05
N ASP A 104 -13.66 6.82 0.36
CA ASP A 104 -14.98 6.71 -0.30
C ASP A 104 -15.46 5.26 -0.50
N GLY A 105 -15.37 4.45 0.55
CA GLY A 105 -15.80 3.04 0.52
C GLY A 105 -14.74 2.07 -0.01
N LYS A 106 -13.57 2.55 -0.45
CA LYS A 106 -12.42 1.68 -0.80
C LYS A 106 -11.67 1.14 0.41
N VAL A 107 -11.87 1.73 1.59
CA VAL A 107 -11.37 1.19 2.86
C VAL A 107 -12.37 0.16 3.38
N THR A 108 -12.12 -1.11 3.07
CA THR A 108 -13.01 -2.22 3.44
C THR A 108 -12.82 -2.63 4.91
N PRO A 109 -13.76 -3.41 5.50
CA PRO A 109 -13.57 -3.98 6.83
C PRO A 109 -12.30 -4.83 6.97
N GLU A 110 -11.85 -5.46 5.88
CA GLU A 110 -10.61 -6.23 5.85
C GLU A 110 -9.38 -5.34 5.98
N VAL A 111 -9.36 -4.21 5.25
CA VAL A 111 -8.32 -3.19 5.39
C VAL A 111 -8.26 -2.71 6.84
N VAL A 112 -9.40 -2.31 7.42
CA VAL A 112 -9.46 -1.87 8.83
C VAL A 112 -8.94 -2.96 9.78
N LYS A 113 -9.37 -4.21 9.60
CA LYS A 113 -8.92 -5.33 10.43
C LYS A 113 -7.41 -5.55 10.33
N PHE A 114 -6.83 -5.40 9.14
CA PHE A 114 -5.38 -5.46 8.93
C PHE A 114 -4.68 -4.33 9.69
N ILE A 115 -5.12 -3.07 9.54
CA ILE A 115 -4.54 -1.92 10.27
C ILE A 115 -4.61 -2.14 11.78
N MET A 116 -5.76 -2.56 12.31
CA MET A 116 -5.94 -2.79 13.75
C MET A 116 -5.09 -3.94 14.29
N ARG A 117 -4.63 -4.86 13.43
CA ARG A 117 -3.70 -5.92 13.80
C ARG A 117 -2.28 -5.40 13.89
N CYS A 118 -1.82 -4.66 12.88
CA CYS A 118 -0.48 -4.06 12.89
C CYS A 118 -0.26 -3.04 14.02
N LEU A 119 -1.31 -2.57 14.69
CA LEU A 119 -1.24 -1.69 15.86
C LEU A 119 -1.10 -2.43 17.20
N ARG A 120 -1.23 -3.75 17.21
CA ARG A 120 -1.15 -4.57 18.42
C ARG A 120 0.27 -5.07 18.66
#